data_AF-A0A6M5Z407-F1
#
_entry.id   AF-A0A6M5Z407-F1
#
_cell.length_a   1.000
_cell.length_b   1.000
_cell.length_c   1.000
_cell.angle_alpha   90.00
_cell.angle_beta   90.00
_cell.angle_gamma   90.00
#
_symmetry.space_group_name_H-M   'P 1'
#
loop_
_entity.id
_entity.type
_entity.pdbx_description
1 polymer ?
#
loop_
_entity_poly.entity_id
_entity_poly.type
_entity_poly.pdbx_seq_one_letter_code
_entity_poly.pdbx_strand_id
1 'polypeptide(L)'
;MRTAVVLLCWAALAHLASRPAPADDKKPADDKKPAETVDVQKDVYPFLRKHCVSCHNDVTGTAKPSLTGFQDARAIRKDGDIWRAIIKLSASGVMPPANRAKPTAKEVDRFIRLAPRLMEGEIDRK
;
A
#
# COMPACT_ATOMS: atom_id res chain seq x y z
N MET A 1 -26.01 -22.31 75.96
CA MET A 1 -26.83 -21.59 74.96
C MET A 1 -25.99 -21.37 73.72
N ARG A 2 -26.47 -21.84 72.54
CA ARG A 2 -26.27 -21.33 71.15
C ARG A 2 -24.84 -20.91 70.74
N THR A 3 -24.19 -21.40 69.70
CA THR A 3 -24.57 -22.11 68.46
C THR A 3 -23.26 -22.57 67.79
N ALA A 4 -23.29 -23.71 67.10
CA ALA A 4 -22.22 -24.18 66.23
C ALA A 4 -22.45 -23.74 64.77
N VAL A 5 -21.48 -24.06 63.89
CA VAL A 5 -21.54 -24.18 62.40
C VAL A 5 -21.33 -22.85 61.65
N VAL A 6 -20.50 -22.70 60.60
CA VAL A 6 -19.60 -23.58 59.84
C VAL A 6 -18.65 -22.71 58.98
N LEU A 7 -17.46 -23.26 58.72
CA LEU A 7 -16.53 -23.11 57.57
C LEU A 7 -16.79 -21.98 56.56
N LEU A 8 -15.73 -21.27 56.17
CA LEU A 8 -15.12 -21.50 54.85
C LEU A 8 -13.74 -20.84 54.76
N CYS A 9 -12.84 -21.68 54.28
CA CYS A 9 -11.44 -21.47 53.99
C CYS A 9 -11.28 -20.68 52.68
N TRP A 10 -10.46 -19.64 52.65
CA TRP A 10 -9.67 -19.34 51.45
C TRP A 10 -8.31 -18.74 51.82
N ALA A 11 -7.34 -19.66 51.90
CA ALA A 11 -5.99 -19.60 51.35
C ALA A 11 -5.22 -18.26 51.39
N ALA A 12 -4.24 -18.25 52.30
CA ALA A 12 -2.82 -17.95 52.06
C ALA A 12 -2.44 -16.60 51.43
N LEU A 13 -2.12 -15.63 52.30
CA LEU A 13 -1.09 -14.63 52.01
C LEU A 13 0.30 -15.28 52.16
N ALA A 14 1.11 -15.27 51.10
CA ALA A 14 2.54 -15.54 51.17
C ALA A 14 3.31 -14.61 50.22
N HIS A 15 4.03 -13.68 50.85
CA HIS A 15 5.30 -13.04 50.52
C HIS A 15 5.80 -12.94 49.06
N LEU A 16 5.95 -11.68 48.64
CA LEU A 16 7.21 -11.05 48.22
C LEU A 16 8.17 -11.89 47.34
N ALA A 17 8.19 -11.58 46.04
CA ALA A 17 9.39 -11.66 45.22
C ALA A 17 9.36 -10.54 44.19
N SER A 18 9.97 -9.40 44.55
CA SER A 18 10.44 -8.41 43.60
C SER A 18 11.48 -9.08 42.70
N ARG A 19 11.20 -9.21 41.40
CA ARG A 19 12.20 -9.62 40.40
C ARG A 19 12.75 -8.36 39.71
N PRO A 20 14.08 -8.15 39.67
CA PRO A 20 14.67 -7.06 38.90
C PRO A 20 14.71 -7.40 37.39
N ALA A 21 14.56 -6.37 36.56
CA ALA A 21 14.67 -6.39 35.10
C ALA A 21 16.12 -6.71 34.66
N PRO A 22 16.38 -7.16 33.40
CA PRO A 22 16.26 -6.28 32.24
C PRO A 22 15.88 -6.99 30.92
N ALA A 23 15.10 -6.33 30.09
CA ALA A 23 15.19 -6.54 28.65
C ALA A 23 15.14 -5.17 28.00
N ASP A 24 16.20 -4.83 27.29
CA ASP A 24 16.30 -3.70 26.38
C ASP A 24 15.02 -3.55 25.55
N ASP A 25 14.16 -2.60 25.90
CA ASP A 25 13.19 -2.02 24.98
C ASP A 25 13.94 -1.11 24.00
N LYS A 26 14.83 -1.70 23.20
CA LYS A 26 15.03 -1.20 21.85
C LYS A 26 13.72 -1.51 21.13
N LYS A 27 12.76 -0.57 21.21
CA LYS A 27 11.76 -0.37 20.17
C LYS A 27 12.50 -0.60 18.85
N PRO A 28 12.10 -1.56 18.00
CA PRO A 28 12.70 -1.67 16.69
C PRO A 28 12.64 -0.27 16.08
N ALA A 29 13.82 0.31 15.84
CA ALA A 29 13.89 1.49 15.03
C ALA A 29 13.14 1.13 13.76
N ASP A 30 12.15 1.93 13.39
CA ASP A 30 11.53 1.82 12.10
C ASP A 30 12.67 1.85 11.08
N ASP A 31 13.04 0.68 10.57
CA ASP A 31 13.93 0.51 9.43
C ASP A 31 13.17 1.03 8.20
N LYS A 32 12.94 2.33 8.18
CA LYS A 32 12.57 3.06 6.98
C LYS A 32 13.83 3.12 6.13
N LYS A 33 14.18 1.97 5.54
CA LYS A 33 15.08 1.90 4.38
C LYS A 33 14.65 3.04 3.47
N PRO A 34 15.55 3.97 3.08
CA PRO A 34 15.19 5.07 2.20
C PRO A 34 14.42 4.49 1.03
N ALA A 35 13.16 4.89 0.92
CA ALA A 35 12.26 4.32 -0.05
C ALA A 35 12.85 4.67 -1.41
N GLU A 36 13.41 3.66 -2.09
CA GLU A 36 14.10 3.80 -3.37
C GLU A 36 13.26 4.67 -4.30
N THR A 37 13.87 5.70 -4.89
CA THR A 37 13.17 6.68 -5.71
C THR A 37 12.55 5.97 -6.91
N VAL A 38 11.24 6.11 -7.11
CA VAL A 38 10.54 5.50 -8.25
C VAL A 38 10.88 6.26 -9.52
N ASP A 39 11.45 5.58 -10.51
CA ASP A 39 11.78 6.14 -11.82
C ASP A 39 10.60 5.87 -12.77
N VAL A 40 9.94 6.90 -13.27
CA VAL A 40 8.74 6.72 -14.12
C VAL A 40 9.05 5.90 -15.38
N GLN A 41 10.19 6.14 -16.03
CA GLN A 41 10.52 5.49 -17.29
C GLN A 41 10.92 4.03 -17.12
N LYS A 42 11.53 3.68 -15.98
CA LYS A 42 11.98 2.30 -15.70
C LYS A 42 10.92 1.49 -14.98
N ASP A 43 10.21 2.11 -14.04
CA ASP A 43 9.37 1.39 -13.09
C ASP A 43 7.89 1.39 -13.43
N VAL A 44 7.39 2.40 -14.12
CA VAL A 44 5.94 2.63 -14.23
C VAL A 44 5.47 2.66 -15.68
N TYR A 45 6.11 3.48 -16.52
CA TYR A 45 5.73 3.65 -17.92
C TYR A 45 5.77 2.35 -18.75
N PRO A 46 6.69 1.39 -18.53
CA PRO A 46 6.65 0.12 -19.26
C PRO A 46 5.35 -0.67 -19.05
N PHE A 47 4.77 -0.62 -17.85
CA PHE A 47 3.47 -1.23 -17.56
C PHE A 47 2.35 -0.52 -18.33
N LEU A 48 2.31 0.82 -18.26
CA LEU A 48 1.32 1.62 -19.01
C LEU A 48 1.43 1.37 -20.51
N ARG A 49 2.65 1.38 -21.06
CA ARG A 49 2.90 1.17 -22.47
C ARG A 49 2.37 -0.18 -22.95
N LYS A 50 2.60 -1.24 -22.16
CA LYS A 50 2.20 -2.60 -22.50
C LYS A 50 0.70 -2.84 -22.34
N HIS A 51 0.08 -2.33 -21.26
CA HIS A 51 -1.28 -2.71 -20.89
C HIS A 51 -2.34 -1.61 -21.08
N CYS A 52 -1.94 -0.34 -21.17
CA CYS A 52 -2.88 0.78 -21.19
C CYS A 52 -2.83 1.53 -22.53
N VAL A 53 -1.63 1.92 -22.97
CA VAL A 53 -1.40 2.78 -24.15
C VAL A 53 -1.80 2.08 -25.45
N SER A 54 -1.91 0.76 -25.50
CA SER A 54 -2.38 0.05 -26.71
C SER A 54 -3.80 0.46 -27.14
N CYS A 55 -4.64 0.94 -26.22
CA CYS A 55 -5.98 1.47 -26.50
C CYS A 55 -6.13 2.96 -26.10
N HIS A 56 -5.47 3.37 -25.02
CA HIS A 56 -5.52 4.73 -24.49
C HIS A 56 -4.34 5.56 -25.02
N ASN A 57 -4.39 5.94 -26.29
CA ASN A 57 -3.35 6.73 -26.95
C ASN A 57 -3.92 7.81 -27.88
N ASP A 58 -3.03 8.64 -28.43
CA ASP A 58 -3.41 9.74 -29.32
C ASP A 58 -3.62 9.32 -30.78
N VAL A 59 -3.11 8.14 -31.17
CA VAL A 59 -3.10 7.67 -32.57
C VAL A 59 -4.37 6.91 -32.92
N THR A 60 -4.60 5.77 -32.28
CA THR A 60 -5.82 4.96 -32.46
C THR A 60 -6.95 5.45 -31.55
N GLY A 61 -6.62 5.84 -30.32
CA GLY A 61 -7.56 6.46 -29.38
C GLY A 61 -8.87 5.70 -29.16
N THR A 62 -8.84 4.37 -29.24
CA THR A 62 -10.04 3.51 -29.10
C THR A 62 -10.64 3.57 -27.70
N ALA A 63 -9.88 4.06 -26.72
CA ALA A 63 -10.37 4.42 -25.41
C ALA A 63 -9.81 5.79 -24.98
N LYS A 64 -10.56 6.50 -24.13
CA LYS A 64 -10.19 7.81 -23.56
C LYS A 64 -10.13 7.72 -22.03
N PRO A 65 -9.32 8.58 -21.37
CA PRO A 65 -8.40 9.55 -21.95
C PRO A 65 -7.15 8.88 -22.56
N SER A 66 -6.35 9.64 -23.31
CA SER A 66 -5.03 9.19 -23.74
C SER A 66 -4.07 9.15 -22.56
N LEU A 67 -3.21 8.12 -22.51
CA LEU A 67 -2.25 7.90 -21.42
C LEU A 67 -0.79 7.98 -21.89
N THR A 68 -0.55 8.34 -23.15
CA THR A 68 0.78 8.53 -23.75
C THR A 68 1.62 9.58 -23.04
N GLY A 69 0.98 10.59 -22.44
CA GLY A 69 1.64 11.70 -21.75
C GLY A 69 2.15 11.39 -20.33
N PHE A 70 1.80 10.25 -19.74
CA PHE A 70 2.18 9.87 -18.37
C PHE A 70 3.62 9.33 -18.30
N GLN A 71 4.56 10.06 -18.92
CA GLN A 71 5.97 9.68 -19.07
C GLN A 71 6.87 10.26 -17.98
N ASP A 72 6.39 11.23 -17.21
CA ASP A 72 7.15 11.79 -16.11
C ASP A 72 6.24 12.08 -14.91
N ALA A 73 6.88 12.30 -13.76
CA ALA A 73 6.16 12.48 -12.51
C ALA A 73 5.40 13.82 -12.48
N ARG A 74 5.80 14.83 -13.26
CA ARG A 74 5.09 16.11 -13.35
C ARG A 74 3.78 15.95 -14.09
N ALA A 75 3.76 15.24 -15.22
CA ALA A 75 2.55 14.92 -15.96
C ALA A 75 1.58 14.08 -15.12
N ILE A 76 2.10 13.06 -14.43
CA ILE A 76 1.31 12.21 -13.54
C ILE A 76 0.65 13.03 -12.42
N ARG A 77 1.40 13.92 -11.76
CA ARG A 77 0.87 14.78 -10.69
C ARG A 77 -0.16 15.79 -11.19
N LYS A 78 0.08 16.39 -12.36
CA LYS A 78 -0.85 17.33 -13.00
C LYS A 78 -2.24 16.70 -13.17
N ASP A 79 -2.29 15.43 -13.52
CA ASP A 79 -3.52 14.67 -13.76
C ASP A 79 -3.78 13.61 -12.67
N GLY A 80 -3.60 14.01 -11.41
CA GLY A 80 -3.66 13.12 -10.25
C GLY A 80 -4.98 12.33 -10.08
N ASP A 81 -6.12 12.88 -10.51
CA ASP A 81 -7.40 12.15 -10.50
C ASP A 81 -7.42 10.99 -11.48
N ILE A 82 -6.94 11.23 -12.71
CA ILE A 82 -6.79 10.17 -13.73
C ILE A 82 -5.81 9.13 -13.21
N TRP A 83 -4.72 9.55 -12.58
CA TRP A 83 -3.73 8.64 -12.00
C TRP A 83 -4.32 7.72 -10.92
N ARG A 84 -5.08 8.29 -9.97
CA ARG A 84 -5.80 7.50 -8.95
C ARG A 84 -6.78 6.51 -9.58
N ALA A 85 -7.49 6.91 -10.63
CA ALA A 85 -8.39 6.02 -11.35
C ALA A 85 -7.65 4.85 -12.01
N ILE A 86 -6.50 5.10 -12.65
CA ILE A 86 -5.67 4.04 -13.26
C ILE A 86 -5.23 3.02 -12.21
N ILE A 87 -4.76 3.48 -11.04
CA ILE A 87 -4.36 2.60 -9.94
C ILE A 87 -5.54 1.73 -9.48
N LYS A 88 -6.71 2.35 -9.24
CA LYS A 88 -7.92 1.63 -8.82
C LYS A 88 -8.37 0.59 -9.84
N LEU A 89 -8.42 0.95 -11.12
CA LEU A 89 -8.86 0.06 -12.20
C LEU A 89 -7.85 -1.08 -12.46
N SER A 90 -6.56 -0.82 -12.25
CA SER A 90 -5.53 -1.85 -12.32
C SER A 90 -5.68 -2.85 -11.17
N ALA A 91 -5.89 -2.35 -9.94
CA ALA A 91 -6.11 -3.18 -8.76
C ALA A 91 -7.39 -4.02 -8.85
N SER A 92 -8.45 -3.51 -9.47
CA SER A 92 -9.70 -4.27 -9.67
C SER A 92 -9.62 -5.28 -10.82
N GLY A 93 -8.55 -5.28 -11.62
CA GLY A 93 -8.38 -6.18 -12.75
C GLY A 93 -9.38 -5.99 -13.88
N VAL A 94 -10.14 -4.89 -13.90
CA VAL A 94 -11.15 -4.61 -14.94
C VAL A 94 -10.51 -4.14 -16.25
N MET A 95 -9.31 -3.56 -16.16
CA MET A 95 -8.50 -3.15 -17.30
C MET A 95 -7.26 -4.05 -17.45
N PRO A 96 -6.89 -4.45 -18.67
CA PRO A 96 -7.64 -4.35 -19.94
C PRO A 96 -8.98 -5.12 -19.93
N PRO A 97 -9.90 -4.82 -20.88
CA PRO A 97 -11.18 -5.55 -21.00
C PRO A 97 -10.96 -7.05 -21.27
N ALA A 98 -11.99 -7.87 -21.02
CA ALA A 98 -11.89 -9.33 -21.03
C ALA A 98 -11.39 -9.95 -22.34
N ASN A 99 -11.60 -9.28 -23.48
CA ASN A 99 -11.12 -9.71 -24.79
C ASN A 99 -9.66 -9.32 -25.10
N ARG A 100 -8.93 -8.78 -24.12
CA ARG A 100 -7.52 -8.40 -24.23
C ARG A 100 -6.70 -9.14 -23.18
N ALA A 101 -5.42 -9.34 -23.48
CA ALA A 101 -4.47 -9.92 -22.54
C ALA A 101 -4.36 -9.05 -21.28
N LYS A 102 -4.78 -9.60 -20.13
CA LYS A 102 -4.64 -8.93 -18.83
C LYS A 102 -3.20 -9.04 -18.31
N PRO A 103 -2.70 -8.04 -17.57
CA PRO A 103 -1.43 -8.15 -16.87
C PRO A 103 -1.49 -9.30 -15.86
N THR A 104 -0.32 -9.89 -15.60
CA THR A 104 -0.18 -10.90 -14.55
C THR A 104 -0.34 -10.28 -13.16
N ALA A 105 -0.71 -11.08 -12.16
CA ALA A 105 -0.80 -10.62 -10.77
C ALA A 105 0.50 -9.94 -10.30
N LYS A 106 1.66 -10.50 -10.67
CA LYS A 106 2.98 -9.91 -10.36
C LYS A 106 3.18 -8.53 -10.98
N GLU A 107 2.74 -8.32 -12.21
CA GLU A 107 2.83 -7.02 -12.88
C GLU A 107 1.89 -6.00 -12.24
N VAL A 108 0.65 -6.39 -11.93
CA VAL A 108 -0.32 -5.53 -11.23
C VAL A 108 0.20 -5.16 -9.85
N ASP A 109 0.64 -6.13 -9.07
CA ASP A 109 1.19 -5.93 -7.72
C ASP A 109 2.40 -4.98 -7.74
N ARG A 110 3.29 -5.15 -8.71
CA ARG A 110 4.43 -4.23 -8.87
C ARG A 110 3.96 -2.82 -9.19
N PHE A 111 3.01 -2.68 -10.11
CA PHE A 111 2.48 -1.38 -10.51
C PHE A 111 1.78 -0.67 -9.34
N ILE A 112 0.85 -1.32 -8.64
CA ILE A 112 0.06 -0.69 -7.57
C ILE A 112 0.91 -0.36 -6.33
N ARG A 113 2.07 -1.02 -6.13
CA ARG A 113 3.03 -0.63 -5.09
C ARG A 113 3.84 0.62 -5.43
N LEU A 114 4.17 0.83 -6.71
CA LEU A 114 5.06 1.91 -7.14
C LEU A 114 4.29 3.16 -7.58
N ALA A 115 3.16 2.98 -8.26
CA ALA A 115 2.38 4.06 -8.85
C ALA A 115 1.90 5.12 -7.83
N PRO A 116 1.40 4.78 -6.63
CA PRO A 116 0.98 5.79 -5.65
C PRO A 116 2.12 6.71 -5.20
N ARG A 117 3.36 6.19 -5.16
CA ARG A 117 4.55 6.92 -4.68
C ARG A 117 4.93 8.09 -5.59
N LEU A 118 4.43 8.13 -6.82
CA LEU A 118 4.63 9.26 -7.72
C LEU A 118 3.80 10.50 -7.34
N MET A 119 2.84 10.33 -6.43
CA MET A 119 2.00 11.40 -5.86
C MET A 119 2.47 11.82 -4.46
N GLU A 120 3.37 11.05 -3.82
CA GLU A 120 3.93 11.36 -2.51
C GLU A 120 4.83 12.61 -2.64
N GLY A 121 4.41 13.71 -2.01
CA GLY A 121 4.98 15.06 -2.18
C GLY A 121 3.93 16.15 -2.48
N GLU A 122 2.72 15.78 -2.92
CA GLU A 122 1.56 16.69 -2.96
C GLU A 122 0.67 16.58 -1.71
N ILE A 123 0.65 15.42 -1.07
CA ILE A 123 -0.22 15.10 0.07
C ILE A 123 0.09 15.97 1.30
N ASP A 124 1.34 16.43 1.44
CA ASP A 124 1.79 17.25 2.57
C ASP A 124 1.62 18.77 2.34
N ARG A 125 0.97 19.18 1.25
CA ARG A 125 0.64 20.59 0.99
C ARG A 125 -0.85 20.84 1.21
N LYS A 126 -1.24 20.97 2.47
CA LYS A 126 -2.49 21.62 2.90
C LYS A 126 -2.22 22.52 4.09
#